data_AF-A0A9D2E1Z3-F1
#
_entry.id   AF-A0A9D2E1Z3-F1
#
_cell.length_a   1.000
_cell.length_b   1.000
_cell.length_c   1.000
_cell.angle_alpha   90.00
_cell.angle_beta   90.00
_cell.angle_gamma   90.00
#
_symmetry.space_group_name_H-M   'P 1'
#
loop_
_entity.id
_entity.type
_entity.pdbx_description
1 polymer ?
#
loop_
_entity_poly.entity_id
_entity_poly.type
_entity_poly.pdbx_seq_one_letter_code
_entity_poly.pdbx_strand_id
1 'polypeptide(L)'
;MINAVNFLGNITYNINRQTSFGNKTKPMENDCFIRTTGAQNSSQNDFIQWAEKTNFFPQKLSEVMQDEENILGKGFSNTVYKIPGNEEYVLRVSNSSDINFSDFGDYSLEDAEDKNLKGNYGQCVAKIKSSDFRKPEIFILKKQKGITNGNPPSSVIYFENGTLRPGELPYEAFERKEHYAKCLQILADMPQESYDELVHNLSDLGEAGYRFDYYNPNNFLLDEEGGKINIIDLEKTQKGSKNDLGNALWALSNISYLTTFMSKHDNSPMPEEESNKAFENTMTVIDKYTQAMKNNGEKYSPDGYEFFQLMNSLPMSFYLRSMNIEEKRQKLVDMGVMD
;
A
#
# COMPACT_ATOMS: atom_id res chain seq x y z
N MET A 1 -10.27 -19.89 -3.21
CA MET A 1 -9.19 -18.97 -3.65
C MET A 1 -9.85 -17.61 -3.82
N ILE A 2 -9.72 -16.72 -2.83
CA ILE A 2 -10.33 -15.38 -2.89
C ILE A 2 -9.44 -14.53 -3.78
N ASN A 3 -9.88 -14.26 -5.01
CA ASN A 3 -9.22 -13.35 -5.92
C ASN A 3 -9.68 -11.94 -5.56
N ALA A 4 -8.81 -11.21 -4.86
CA ALA A 4 -8.96 -9.81 -4.44
C ALA A 4 -10.14 -9.51 -3.51
N VAL A 5 -9.84 -9.09 -2.27
CA VAL A 5 -10.82 -8.38 -1.45
C VAL A 5 -10.71 -6.90 -1.80
N ASN A 6 -11.79 -6.32 -2.33
CA ASN A 6 -11.86 -4.90 -2.67
C ASN A 6 -11.68 -4.08 -1.40
N PHE A 7 -10.63 -3.25 -1.33
CA PHE A 7 -10.49 -2.28 -0.25
C PHE A 7 -10.05 -0.92 -0.75
N LEU A 8 -10.67 0.06 -0.11
CA LEU A 8 -10.91 1.42 -0.52
C LEU A 8 -10.45 2.29 0.66
N GLY A 9 -9.59 3.30 0.49
CA GLY A 9 -9.11 4.12 1.62
C GLY A 9 -9.65 5.55 1.60
N ASN A 10 -10.07 6.07 2.75
CA ASN A 10 -10.04 7.50 3.08
C ASN A 10 -9.87 7.65 4.60
N ILE A 11 -8.86 8.40 5.01
CA ILE A 11 -8.68 8.89 6.37
C ILE A 11 -9.42 10.23 6.44
N THR A 12 -10.63 10.23 7.01
CA THR A 12 -11.33 11.47 7.31
C THR A 12 -10.72 12.07 8.57
N TYR A 13 -9.77 13.00 8.45
CA TYR A 13 -9.37 13.83 9.58
C TYR A 13 -10.56 14.68 10.02
N ASN A 14 -11.10 14.39 11.19
CA ASN A 14 -12.16 15.17 11.82
C ASN A 14 -11.54 16.45 12.41
N ILE A 15 -11.20 17.42 11.55
CA ILE A 15 -10.74 18.75 12.00
C ILE A 15 -11.96 19.62 12.29
N ASN A 16 -12.55 19.44 13.46
CA ASN A 16 -13.37 20.48 14.09
C ASN A 16 -12.43 21.55 14.66
N ARG A 17 -11.86 22.38 13.79
CA ARG A 17 -11.36 23.71 14.14
C ARG A 17 -11.70 24.68 13.02
N GLN A 18 -12.68 25.55 13.30
CA GLN A 18 -12.83 26.83 12.62
C GLN A 18 -11.53 27.63 12.81
N THR A 19 -10.63 27.54 11.85
CA THR A 19 -9.65 28.59 11.58
C THR A 19 -9.59 28.77 10.07
N SER A 20 -10.23 29.83 9.60
CA SER A 20 -10.05 30.37 8.27
C SER A 20 -8.57 30.73 8.07
N PHE A 21 -7.80 29.84 7.47
CA PHE A 21 -6.51 30.16 6.87
C PHE A 21 -6.64 30.01 5.36
N GLY A 22 -7.10 31.09 4.73
CA GLY A 22 -6.84 31.34 3.33
C GLY A 22 -5.34 31.60 3.14
N ASN A 23 -4.55 30.55 3.05
CA ASN A 23 -3.22 30.61 2.47
C ASN A 23 -3.22 29.64 1.29
N LYS A 24 -3.51 30.18 0.10
CA LYS A 24 -3.04 29.55 -1.14
C LYS A 24 -1.52 29.49 -1.01
N THR A 25 -0.99 28.34 -0.61
CA THR A 25 0.41 28.05 -0.82
C THR A 25 0.65 28.21 -2.32
N LYS A 26 1.56 29.11 -2.67
CA LYS A 26 2.05 29.17 -4.05
C LYS A 26 2.58 27.77 -4.40
N PRO A 27 2.35 27.28 -5.63
CA PRO A 27 3.04 26.07 -6.10
C PRO A 27 4.53 26.24 -5.82
N MET A 28 5.16 25.22 -5.21
CA MET A 28 6.59 25.30 -4.92
C MET A 28 7.33 25.39 -6.25
N GLU A 29 8.29 26.31 -6.35
CA GLU A 29 9.06 26.59 -7.58
C GLU A 29 9.87 25.38 -8.11
N ASN A 30 9.84 24.23 -7.43
CA ASN A 30 10.47 22.97 -7.85
C ASN A 30 9.49 21.90 -8.35
N ASP A 31 8.18 22.18 -8.48
CA ASP A 31 7.19 21.30 -9.13
C ASP A 31 7.31 21.27 -10.67
N CYS A 32 8.35 21.89 -11.21
CA CYS A 32 8.68 21.79 -12.62
C CYS A 32 9.44 20.48 -12.88
N PHE A 33 8.70 19.40 -13.14
CA PHE A 33 9.23 18.33 -13.98
C PHE A 33 9.79 18.99 -15.24
N ILE A 34 11.06 18.72 -15.56
CA ILE A 34 11.63 19.14 -16.84
C ILE A 34 10.75 18.51 -17.91
N ARG A 35 9.95 19.35 -18.56
CA ARG A 35 9.20 19.00 -19.76
C ARG A 35 10.27 18.67 -20.80
N THR A 36 10.52 17.39 -21.06
CA THR A 36 11.21 16.96 -22.28
C THR A 36 10.26 17.24 -23.43
N THR A 37 10.18 18.51 -23.83
CA THR A 37 9.62 18.89 -25.12
C THR A 37 10.54 18.30 -26.18
N GLY A 38 10.10 17.24 -26.84
CA GLY A 38 10.77 16.70 -28.01
C GLY A 38 10.72 15.19 -28.04
N ALA A 39 10.06 14.67 -29.07
CA ALA A 39 9.93 13.27 -29.44
C ALA A 39 11.29 12.61 -29.84
N GLN A 40 12.33 12.72 -29.01
CA GLN A 40 13.66 12.20 -29.34
C GLN A 40 14.38 11.44 -28.22
N ASN A 41 13.73 11.13 -27.09
CA ASN A 41 14.30 10.24 -26.07
C ASN A 41 13.34 9.13 -25.61
N SER A 42 12.50 8.58 -26.49
CA SER A 42 11.68 7.38 -26.19
C SER A 42 12.51 6.09 -26.01
N SER A 43 13.85 6.18 -25.98
CA SER A 43 14.74 5.04 -26.13
C SER A 43 15.07 4.26 -24.84
N GLN A 44 14.40 4.49 -23.71
CA GLN A 44 14.72 3.76 -22.46
C GLN A 44 13.53 3.24 -21.64
N ASN A 45 12.30 3.73 -21.84
CA ASN A 45 11.15 3.24 -21.09
C ASN A 45 10.60 1.97 -21.76
N ASP A 46 10.78 0.82 -21.11
CA ASP A 46 10.41 -0.49 -21.66
C ASP A 46 8.91 -0.60 -21.99
N PHE A 47 8.04 0.02 -21.18
CA PHE A 47 6.61 0.02 -21.47
C PHE A 47 6.28 0.81 -22.74
N ILE A 48 6.85 2.01 -22.91
CA ILE A 48 6.60 2.84 -24.09
C ILE A 48 7.07 2.12 -25.35
N GLN A 49 8.26 1.53 -25.33
CA GLN A 49 8.78 0.73 -26.45
C GLN A 49 7.87 -0.46 -26.79
N TRP A 50 7.39 -1.17 -25.77
CA TRP A 50 6.44 -2.26 -25.96
C TRP A 50 5.11 -1.77 -26.54
N ALA A 51 4.58 -0.65 -26.04
CA ALA A 51 3.32 -0.07 -26.49
C ALA A 51 3.39 0.36 -27.96
N GLU A 52 4.50 0.98 -28.38
CA GLU A 52 4.76 1.35 -29.78
C GLU A 52 4.87 0.11 -30.67
N LYS A 53 5.68 -0.88 -30.27
CA LYS A 53 5.90 -2.11 -31.04
C LYS A 53 4.61 -2.93 -31.26
N THR A 54 3.71 -2.90 -30.28
CA THR A 54 2.48 -3.70 -30.30
C THR A 54 1.25 -2.93 -30.76
N ASN A 55 1.40 -1.64 -31.11
CA ASN A 55 0.29 -0.72 -31.35
C ASN A 55 -0.77 -0.79 -30.23
N PHE A 56 -0.32 -0.75 -28.97
CA PHE A 56 -1.20 -0.86 -27.81
C PHE A 56 -2.19 0.31 -27.71
N PHE A 57 -1.73 1.51 -28.03
CA PHE A 57 -2.52 2.73 -27.96
C PHE A 57 -2.93 3.22 -29.37
N PRO A 58 -4.18 3.69 -29.60
CA PRO A 58 -5.30 3.79 -28.64
C PRO A 58 -6.24 2.57 -28.58
N GLN A 59 -6.21 1.68 -29.58
CA GLN A 59 -7.27 0.66 -29.75
C GLN A 59 -7.26 -0.42 -28.66
N LYS A 60 -6.12 -1.02 -28.36
CA LYS A 60 -6.05 -2.10 -27.35
C LYS A 60 -6.29 -1.59 -25.94
N LEU A 61 -5.96 -0.32 -25.66
CA LEU A 61 -6.30 0.31 -24.38
C LEU A 61 -7.81 0.22 -24.09
N SER A 62 -8.65 0.56 -25.07
CA SER A 62 -10.12 0.44 -24.95
C SER A 62 -10.55 -0.99 -24.67
N GLU A 63 -10.00 -1.97 -25.40
CA GLU A 63 -10.34 -3.39 -25.24
C GLU A 63 -10.02 -3.87 -23.81
N VAL A 64 -8.87 -3.47 -23.25
CA VAL A 64 -8.47 -3.82 -21.87
C VAL A 64 -9.52 -3.37 -20.86
N MET A 65 -10.04 -2.15 -21.00
CA MET A 65 -10.95 -1.57 -20.01
C MET A 65 -12.41 -2.02 -20.15
N GLN A 66 -12.82 -2.47 -21.33
CA GLN A 66 -14.18 -2.96 -21.59
C GLN A 66 -14.38 -4.42 -21.14
N ASP A 67 -13.30 -5.17 -21.01
CA ASP A 67 -13.33 -6.57 -20.60
C ASP A 67 -13.21 -6.71 -19.08
N GLU A 68 -14.29 -7.17 -18.44
CA GLU A 68 -14.35 -7.35 -16.99
C GLU A 68 -13.37 -8.41 -16.48
N GLU A 69 -12.94 -9.36 -17.32
CA GLU A 69 -11.93 -10.36 -16.95
C GLU A 69 -10.55 -9.75 -16.73
N ASN A 70 -10.33 -8.52 -17.21
CA ASN A 70 -9.09 -7.80 -17.01
C ASN A 70 -9.04 -7.07 -15.67
N ILE A 71 -10.13 -6.95 -14.94
CA ILE A 71 -10.17 -6.22 -13.67
C ILE A 71 -9.42 -7.00 -12.59
N LEU A 72 -8.37 -6.37 -12.04
CA LEU A 72 -7.61 -6.88 -10.90
C LEU A 72 -8.15 -6.36 -9.56
N GLY A 73 -8.75 -5.16 -9.55
CA GLY A 73 -9.36 -4.58 -8.36
C GLY A 73 -10.10 -3.26 -8.64
N LYS A 74 -11.11 -2.96 -7.82
CA LYS A 74 -11.90 -1.72 -7.90
C LYS A 74 -11.76 -0.92 -6.61
N GLY A 75 -11.13 0.25 -6.74
CA GLY A 75 -10.99 1.27 -5.71
C GLY A 75 -12.10 2.34 -5.79
N PHE A 76 -12.01 3.37 -4.93
CA PHE A 76 -13.01 4.46 -4.85
C PHE A 76 -12.74 5.43 -5.99
N SER A 77 -11.48 5.82 -6.09
CA SER A 77 -10.97 6.77 -7.09
C SER A 77 -10.43 6.09 -8.33
N ASN A 78 -10.18 4.78 -8.33
CA ASN A 78 -9.53 4.10 -9.45
C ASN A 78 -10.00 2.66 -9.64
N THR A 79 -9.89 2.13 -10.85
CA THR A 79 -9.97 0.70 -11.18
C THR A 79 -8.64 0.24 -11.77
N VAL A 80 -8.17 -0.94 -11.38
CA VAL A 80 -6.90 -1.51 -11.84
C VAL A 80 -7.17 -2.72 -12.74
N TYR A 81 -6.51 -2.75 -13.90
CA TYR A 81 -6.64 -3.80 -14.91
C TYR A 81 -5.28 -4.46 -15.19
N LYS A 82 -5.30 -5.76 -15.51
CA LYS A 82 -4.17 -6.44 -16.15
C LYS A 82 -4.06 -5.98 -17.60
N ILE A 83 -2.86 -6.02 -18.18
CA ILE A 83 -2.62 -5.69 -19.59
C ILE A 83 -2.35 -7.00 -20.34
N PRO A 84 -3.29 -7.52 -21.15
CA PRO A 84 -3.09 -8.74 -21.92
C PRO A 84 -1.85 -8.64 -22.82
N GLY A 85 -0.99 -9.66 -22.74
CA GLY A 85 0.28 -9.69 -23.47
C GLY A 85 1.40 -8.86 -22.83
N ASN A 86 1.18 -8.30 -21.63
CA ASN A 86 2.21 -7.64 -20.84
C ASN A 86 1.97 -7.79 -19.32
N GLU A 87 2.50 -8.85 -18.75
CA GLU A 87 2.33 -9.17 -17.32
C GLU A 87 3.19 -8.31 -16.38
N GLU A 88 4.12 -7.51 -16.91
CA GLU A 88 5.01 -6.68 -16.09
C GLU A 88 4.35 -5.38 -15.61
N TYR A 89 3.21 -5.02 -16.19
CA TYR A 89 2.53 -3.75 -15.91
C TYR A 89 1.03 -3.94 -15.68
N VAL A 90 0.45 -2.96 -14.98
CA VAL A 90 -0.99 -2.84 -14.77
C VAL A 90 -1.47 -1.45 -15.17
N LEU A 91 -2.73 -1.37 -15.55
CA LEU A 91 -3.40 -0.14 -15.93
C LEU A 91 -4.25 0.34 -14.75
N ARG A 92 -3.96 1.51 -14.19
CA ARG A 92 -4.81 2.16 -13.18
C ARG A 92 -5.56 3.32 -13.82
N VAL A 93 -6.88 3.28 -13.77
CA VAL A 93 -7.77 4.25 -14.41
C VAL A 93 -8.59 4.96 -13.34
N SER A 94 -8.61 6.28 -13.32
CA SER A 94 -9.44 7.02 -12.38
C SER A 94 -10.93 6.77 -12.66
N ASN A 95 -11.71 6.47 -11.62
CA ASN A 95 -13.15 6.34 -11.72
C ASN A 95 -13.76 7.73 -12.02
N SER A 96 -14.36 7.88 -13.20
CA SER A 96 -15.11 9.07 -13.61
C SER A 96 -16.55 8.66 -13.93
N SER A 97 -17.51 9.54 -13.66
CA SER A 97 -18.92 9.33 -14.03
C SER A 97 -19.13 9.24 -15.55
N ASP A 98 -18.17 9.76 -16.33
CA ASP A 98 -18.28 9.95 -17.77
C ASP A 98 -17.28 9.10 -18.56
N ILE A 99 -16.92 7.89 -18.09
CA ILE A 99 -16.01 7.03 -18.86
C ILE A 99 -16.72 6.51 -20.11
N ASN A 100 -16.58 7.25 -21.21
CA ASN A 100 -16.87 6.75 -22.53
C ASN A 100 -15.61 6.08 -23.08
N PHE A 101 -15.56 4.75 -22.98
CA PHE A 101 -14.44 3.92 -23.44
C PHE A 101 -14.21 3.95 -24.96
N SER A 102 -14.95 4.75 -25.74
CA SER A 102 -14.90 4.71 -27.20
C SER A 102 -14.05 5.80 -27.88
N ASP A 103 -13.49 6.77 -27.13
CA ASP A 103 -12.68 7.85 -27.72
C ASP A 103 -11.42 8.20 -26.92
N PHE A 104 -10.32 7.56 -27.31
CA PHE A 104 -8.95 7.85 -26.85
C PHE A 104 -8.14 8.69 -27.85
N GLY A 105 -8.78 9.29 -28.88
CA GLY A 105 -8.08 9.97 -29.97
C GLY A 105 -7.32 11.24 -29.55
N ASP A 106 -7.68 11.84 -28.42
CA ASP A 106 -7.06 13.03 -27.82
C ASP A 106 -6.09 12.70 -26.66
N TYR A 107 -5.90 11.42 -26.36
CA TYR A 107 -4.95 11.02 -25.33
C TYR A 107 -3.52 10.97 -25.88
N SER A 108 -2.58 11.26 -25.00
CA SER A 108 -1.15 11.18 -25.28
C SER A 108 -0.47 10.31 -24.24
N LEU A 109 0.54 9.55 -24.69
CA LEU A 109 1.38 8.74 -23.84
C LEU A 109 2.59 9.58 -23.38
N GLU A 110 2.73 9.76 -22.07
CA GLU A 110 3.83 10.48 -21.44
C GLU A 110 4.70 9.51 -20.63
N ASP A 111 6.03 9.63 -20.78
CA ASP A 111 6.99 8.96 -19.89
C ASP A 111 6.89 9.56 -18.49
N ALA A 112 6.75 8.69 -17.49
CA ALA A 112 6.66 9.05 -16.09
C ALA A 112 7.59 8.21 -15.20
N GLU A 113 8.50 7.43 -15.78
CA GLU A 113 9.38 6.55 -15.02
C GLU A 113 10.39 7.34 -14.21
N ASP A 114 10.38 7.14 -12.88
CA ASP A 114 11.41 7.69 -12.00
C ASP A 114 12.63 6.76 -11.97
N LYS A 115 13.65 7.12 -12.74
CA LYS A 115 14.91 6.37 -12.86
C LYS A 115 15.75 6.37 -11.59
N ASN A 116 15.40 7.18 -10.59
CA ASN A 116 16.09 7.17 -9.30
C ASN A 116 15.60 6.04 -8.38
N LEU A 117 14.44 5.44 -8.68
CA LEU A 117 13.95 4.26 -7.97
C LEU A 117 14.65 3.01 -8.49
N LYS A 118 15.48 2.39 -7.64
CA LYS A 118 16.25 1.19 -7.98
C LYS A 118 15.42 -0.10 -7.99
N GLY A 119 14.32 -0.13 -7.23
CA GLY A 119 13.42 -1.27 -7.12
C GLY A 119 12.11 -1.09 -7.87
N ASN A 120 11.38 -2.19 -8.03
CA ASN A 120 9.96 -2.14 -8.37
C ASN A 120 9.18 -2.01 -7.05
N TYR A 121 8.29 -1.02 -6.98
CA TYR A 121 7.44 -0.71 -5.83
C TYR A 121 6.03 -0.30 -6.28
N GLY A 122 5.58 -0.81 -7.43
CA GLY A 122 4.29 -0.39 -7.99
C GLY A 122 4.30 1.03 -8.58
N GLN A 123 5.49 1.58 -8.88
CA GLN A 123 5.62 2.96 -9.33
C GLN A 123 5.05 3.17 -10.73
N CYS A 124 4.60 4.40 -10.99
CA CYS A 124 4.16 4.82 -12.30
C CYS A 124 5.34 4.89 -13.28
N VAL A 125 5.19 4.30 -14.46
CA VAL A 125 6.17 4.34 -15.54
C VAL A 125 5.70 5.12 -16.74
N ALA A 126 4.39 5.24 -16.94
CA ALA A 126 3.82 6.05 -18.00
C ALA A 126 2.44 6.57 -17.59
N LYS A 127 2.05 7.70 -18.18
CA LYS A 127 0.72 8.29 -18.02
C LYS A 127 0.06 8.41 -19.39
N ILE A 128 -1.22 8.09 -19.47
CA ILE A 128 -2.01 8.30 -20.67
C ILE A 128 -2.99 9.43 -20.32
N LYS A 129 -2.74 10.63 -20.85
CA LYS A 129 -3.47 11.85 -20.49
C LYS A 129 -4.24 12.41 -21.67
N SER A 130 -5.48 12.79 -21.41
CA SER A 130 -6.26 13.63 -22.32
C SER A 130 -6.01 15.11 -22.04
N SER A 131 -6.17 15.95 -23.06
CA SER A 131 -6.25 17.39 -22.89
C SER A 131 -7.53 17.87 -22.18
N ASP A 132 -8.56 17.02 -22.12
CA ASP A 132 -9.81 17.28 -21.41
C ASP A 132 -9.72 16.74 -19.98
N PHE A 133 -9.67 17.64 -18.99
CA PHE A 133 -9.57 17.30 -17.56
C PHE A 133 -10.78 16.50 -17.02
N ARG A 134 -11.87 16.39 -17.78
CA ARG A 134 -13.05 15.59 -17.40
C ARG A 134 -12.89 14.11 -17.75
N LYS A 135 -11.96 13.80 -18.65
CA LYS A 135 -11.64 12.42 -19.01
C LYS A 135 -10.79 11.76 -17.92
N PRO A 136 -10.88 10.44 -17.75
CA PRO A 136 -10.14 9.74 -16.71
C PRO A 136 -8.63 9.88 -16.88
N GLU A 137 -7.94 10.02 -15.76
CA GLU A 137 -6.49 9.88 -15.71
C GLU A 137 -6.14 8.39 -15.75
N ILE A 138 -5.18 8.04 -16.61
CA ILE A 138 -4.74 6.67 -16.81
C ILE A 138 -3.25 6.59 -16.49
N PHE A 139 -2.90 5.66 -15.62
CA PHE A 139 -1.54 5.41 -15.17
C PHE A 139 -1.13 3.98 -15.51
N ILE A 140 0.09 3.82 -15.99
CA ILE A 140 0.74 2.53 -16.15
C ILE A 140 1.69 2.36 -14.98
N LEU A 141 1.47 1.30 -14.20
CA LEU A 141 2.26 1.00 -13.01
C LEU A 141 3.04 -0.30 -13.25
N LYS A 142 4.26 -0.42 -12.70
CA LYS A 142 4.93 -1.72 -12.63
C LYS A 142 4.10 -2.66 -11.75
N LYS A 143 3.86 -3.88 -12.21
CA LYS A 143 3.08 -4.87 -11.47
C LYS A 143 3.91 -5.39 -10.30
N GLN A 144 3.24 -5.62 -9.18
CA GLN A 144 3.80 -6.34 -8.02
C GLN A 144 3.06 -7.66 -7.83
N LYS A 145 3.75 -8.64 -7.26
CA LYS A 145 3.19 -9.95 -6.94
C LYS A 145 2.77 -10.02 -5.47
N GLY A 146 1.84 -10.92 -5.19
CA GLY A 146 1.39 -11.24 -3.84
C GLY A 146 -0.09 -10.93 -3.60
N ILE A 147 -0.58 -11.40 -2.46
CA ILE A 147 -1.92 -11.07 -1.96
C ILE A 147 -1.83 -9.85 -1.03
N THR A 148 -2.90 -9.08 -0.93
CA THR A 148 -2.95 -7.93 -0.01
C THR A 148 -2.77 -8.37 1.44
N ASN A 149 -2.04 -7.59 2.22
CA ASN A 149 -1.84 -7.85 3.64
C ASN A 149 -2.99 -7.29 4.49
N GLY A 150 -3.70 -8.20 5.16
CA GLY A 150 -4.60 -7.90 6.27
C GLY A 150 -5.94 -7.28 5.86
N ASN A 151 -6.61 -6.69 6.84
CA ASN A 151 -7.86 -5.96 6.65
C ASN A 151 -7.63 -4.46 6.78
N PRO A 152 -8.30 -3.64 5.96
CA PRO A 152 -8.21 -2.21 6.12
C PRO A 152 -8.96 -1.78 7.39
N PRO A 153 -8.72 -0.57 7.91
CA PRO A 153 -9.40 -0.08 9.12
C PRO A 153 -10.93 -0.02 8.95
N SER A 154 -11.68 -0.14 10.05
CA SER A 154 -13.15 -0.11 10.03
C SER A 154 -13.73 1.18 9.43
N SER A 155 -13.01 2.30 9.56
CA SER A 155 -13.37 3.59 8.99
C SER A 155 -13.49 3.60 7.48
N VAL A 156 -12.97 2.58 6.82
CA VAL A 156 -13.01 2.47 5.36
C VAL A 156 -13.94 1.36 4.87
N ILE A 157 -14.85 0.87 5.72
CA ILE A 157 -15.95 0.04 5.25
C ILE A 157 -17.08 0.92 4.75
N TYR A 158 -17.58 0.61 3.56
CA TYR A 158 -18.49 1.49 2.86
C TYR A 158 -19.93 1.19 3.21
N PHE A 159 -20.56 2.21 3.79
CA PHE A 159 -22.00 2.27 3.96
C PHE A 159 -22.59 3.24 2.94
N GLU A 160 -23.48 2.73 2.08
CA GLU A 160 -24.32 3.52 1.19
C GLU A 160 -25.73 3.56 1.78
N ASN A 161 -26.26 4.75 2.06
CA ASN A 161 -27.57 4.96 2.66
C ASN A 161 -27.81 4.20 3.98
N GLY A 162 -26.76 4.06 4.80
CA GLY A 162 -26.82 3.33 6.08
C GLY A 162 -26.76 1.81 5.97
N THR A 163 -26.54 1.27 4.76
CA THR A 163 -26.36 -0.17 4.50
C THR A 163 -25.00 -0.43 3.87
N LEU A 164 -24.42 -1.61 4.08
CA LEU A 164 -23.20 -1.99 3.39
C LEU A 164 -23.42 -1.93 1.87
N ARG A 165 -22.46 -1.34 1.15
CA ARG A 165 -22.48 -1.33 -0.31
C ARG A 165 -22.53 -2.78 -0.85
N PRO A 166 -23.24 -3.06 -1.95
CA PRO A 166 -23.23 -4.40 -2.55
C PRO A 166 -21.82 -4.92 -2.80
N GLY A 167 -21.51 -6.11 -2.25
CA GLY A 167 -20.20 -6.75 -2.34
C GLY A 167 -19.24 -6.45 -1.18
N GLU A 168 -19.56 -5.50 -0.30
CA GLU A 168 -18.77 -5.23 0.90
C GLU A 168 -19.13 -6.20 2.03
N LEU A 169 -18.11 -6.61 2.78
CA LEU A 169 -18.27 -7.44 3.98
C LEU A 169 -18.23 -6.58 5.25
N PRO A 170 -19.06 -6.87 6.28
CA PRO A 170 -18.94 -6.26 7.61
C PRO A 170 -17.51 -6.37 8.16
N TYR A 171 -17.10 -5.47 9.06
CA TYR A 171 -15.72 -5.48 9.60
C TYR A 171 -15.39 -6.77 10.35
N GLU A 172 -16.38 -7.28 11.07
CA GLU A 172 -16.32 -8.47 11.90
C GLU A 172 -16.64 -9.74 11.10
N ALA A 173 -16.81 -9.66 9.77
CA ALA A 173 -17.13 -10.82 8.94
C ALA A 173 -16.09 -11.93 9.12
N PHE A 174 -16.56 -13.18 9.15
CA PHE A 174 -15.69 -14.34 9.37
C PHE A 174 -14.62 -14.46 8.28
N GLU A 175 -14.96 -14.15 7.04
CA GLU A 175 -14.05 -14.17 5.89
C GLU A 175 -12.90 -13.16 6.03
N ARG A 176 -13.15 -12.01 6.67
CA ARG A 176 -12.09 -11.02 7.00
C ARG A 176 -11.17 -11.59 8.07
N LYS A 177 -11.71 -12.27 9.08
CA LYS A 177 -10.91 -12.92 10.12
C LYS A 177 -10.05 -14.05 9.54
N GLU A 178 -10.61 -14.90 8.67
CA GLU A 178 -9.84 -15.92 7.94
C GLU A 178 -8.72 -15.30 7.10
N HIS A 179 -9.01 -14.21 6.37
CA HIS A 179 -8.00 -13.50 5.59
C HIS A 179 -6.87 -12.95 6.47
N TYR A 180 -7.22 -12.32 7.60
CA TYR A 180 -6.25 -11.83 8.58
C TYR A 180 -5.36 -12.95 9.12
N ALA A 181 -5.96 -14.04 9.60
CA ALA A 181 -5.24 -15.19 10.14
C ALA A 181 -4.28 -15.79 9.09
N LYS A 182 -4.74 -15.92 7.83
CA LYS A 182 -3.91 -16.38 6.72
C LYS A 182 -2.73 -15.45 6.46
N CYS A 183 -2.96 -14.14 6.33
CA CYS A 183 -1.88 -13.18 6.05
C CYS A 183 -0.83 -13.18 7.17
N LEU A 184 -1.29 -13.20 8.42
CA LEU A 184 -0.42 -13.20 9.57
C LEU A 184 0.39 -14.50 9.69
N GLN A 185 -0.21 -15.64 9.31
CA GLN A 185 0.52 -16.91 9.19
C GLN A 185 1.61 -16.83 8.12
N ILE A 186 1.29 -16.33 6.92
CA ILE A 186 2.27 -16.16 5.84
C ILE A 186 3.44 -15.29 6.31
N LEU A 187 3.16 -14.15 6.93
CA LEU A 187 4.20 -13.28 7.49
C LEU A 187 5.04 -14.01 8.55
N ALA A 188 4.41 -14.72 9.49
CA ALA A 188 5.13 -15.46 10.50
C ALA A 188 6.02 -16.58 9.92
N ASP A 189 5.62 -17.19 8.80
CA ASP A 189 6.37 -18.24 8.12
C ASP A 189 7.46 -17.71 7.18
N MET A 190 7.36 -16.46 6.70
CA MET A 190 8.37 -15.84 5.82
C MET A 190 9.76 -15.82 6.46
N PRO A 191 10.83 -16.11 5.70
CA PRO A 191 12.18 -16.14 6.24
C PRO A 191 12.65 -14.75 6.69
N GLN A 192 13.69 -14.69 7.53
CA GLN A 192 14.21 -13.42 8.07
C GLN A 192 14.64 -12.46 6.95
N GLU A 193 15.20 -13.00 5.87
CA GLU A 193 15.68 -12.27 4.71
C GLU A 193 14.56 -11.43 4.05
N SER A 194 13.30 -11.89 4.10
CA SER A 194 12.15 -11.12 3.60
C SER A 194 11.95 -9.82 4.36
N TYR A 195 12.20 -9.84 5.67
CA TYR A 195 12.09 -8.66 6.55
C TYR A 195 13.30 -7.74 6.38
N ASP A 196 14.50 -8.32 6.27
CA ASP A 196 15.73 -7.58 6.01
C ASP A 196 15.63 -6.79 4.70
N GLU A 197 15.12 -7.43 3.62
CA GLU A 197 14.86 -6.79 2.32
C GLU A 197 13.78 -5.70 2.43
N LEU A 198 12.72 -5.93 3.20
CA LEU A 198 11.64 -4.95 3.39
C LEU A 198 12.14 -3.66 4.07
N VAL A 199 12.87 -3.79 5.17
CA VAL A 199 13.41 -2.64 5.92
C VAL A 199 14.39 -1.85 5.07
N HIS A 200 15.25 -2.56 4.32
CA HIS A 200 16.16 -1.92 3.36
C HIS A 200 15.38 -1.13 2.29
N ASN A 201 14.37 -1.75 1.69
CA ASN A 201 13.52 -1.12 0.66
C ASN A 201 12.80 0.14 1.17
N LEU A 202 12.22 0.11 2.38
CA LEU A 202 11.55 1.28 2.96
C LEU A 202 12.52 2.45 3.22
N SER A 203 13.76 2.12 3.56
CA SER A 203 14.82 3.12 3.79
C SER A 203 15.27 3.76 2.47
N ASP A 204 15.55 2.93 1.46
CA ASP A 204 15.87 3.37 0.09
C ASP A 204 14.77 4.27 -0.51
N LEU A 205 13.50 3.94 -0.27
CA LEU A 205 12.36 4.76 -0.68
C LEU A 205 12.41 6.16 -0.05
N GLY A 206 12.68 6.25 1.26
CA GLY A 206 12.76 7.53 1.96
C GLY A 206 13.89 8.41 1.42
N GLU A 207 15.05 7.80 1.15
CA GLU A 207 16.18 8.50 0.52
C GLU A 207 15.88 9.01 -0.89
N ALA A 208 15.10 8.24 -1.65
CA ALA A 208 14.63 8.61 -2.98
C ALA A 208 13.52 9.67 -2.98
N GLY A 209 12.98 10.06 -1.81
CA GLY A 209 11.89 11.02 -1.69
C GLY A 209 10.52 10.38 -1.89
N TYR A 210 10.35 9.14 -1.45
CA TYR A 210 9.09 8.42 -1.48
C TYR A 210 8.66 8.02 -0.07
N ARG A 211 7.38 8.22 0.20
CA ARG A 211 6.74 7.80 1.43
C ARG A 211 5.82 6.62 1.15
N PHE A 212 5.92 5.60 1.99
CA PHE A 212 4.99 4.49 2.03
C PHE A 212 3.72 4.89 2.78
N ASP A 213 2.56 4.66 2.18
CA ASP A 213 1.28 4.84 2.84
C ASP A 213 0.97 3.64 3.76
N TYR A 214 1.49 3.72 4.99
CA TYR A 214 1.29 2.71 6.02
C TYR A 214 -0.14 2.67 6.59
N TYR A 215 -1.02 3.63 6.28
CA TYR A 215 -2.38 3.59 6.82
C TYR A 215 -3.24 2.51 6.18
N ASN A 216 -2.88 2.05 4.98
CA ASN A 216 -3.50 0.93 4.34
C ASN A 216 -2.57 -0.29 4.37
N PRO A 217 -2.81 -1.28 5.25
CA PRO A 217 -1.96 -2.46 5.34
C PRO A 217 -1.91 -3.25 4.03
N ASN A 218 -2.95 -3.13 3.17
CA ASN A 218 -3.01 -3.76 1.85
C ASN A 218 -1.97 -3.21 0.86
N ASN A 219 -1.27 -2.13 1.20
CA ASN A 219 -0.15 -1.62 0.42
C ASN A 219 1.12 -2.49 0.61
N PHE A 220 1.10 -3.43 1.55
CA PHE A 220 1.98 -4.60 1.51
C PHE A 220 1.31 -5.74 0.73
N LEU A 221 2.07 -6.35 -0.17
CA LEU A 221 1.67 -7.57 -0.87
C LEU A 221 2.56 -8.73 -0.43
N LEU A 222 1.94 -9.83 -0.02
CA LEU A 222 2.60 -11.03 0.47
C LEU A 222 2.81 -12.00 -0.70
N ASP A 223 4.04 -12.06 -1.22
CA ASP A 223 4.45 -13.01 -2.25
C ASP A 223 5.06 -14.25 -1.58
N GLU A 224 4.19 -15.19 -1.21
CA GLU A 224 4.56 -16.43 -0.52
C GLU A 224 5.49 -17.30 -1.37
N GLU A 225 5.26 -17.39 -2.68
CA GLU A 225 6.10 -18.16 -3.60
C GLU A 225 7.48 -17.54 -3.78
N GLY A 226 7.53 -16.20 -3.85
CA GLY A 226 8.78 -15.45 -3.95
C GLY A 226 9.51 -15.29 -2.62
N GLY A 227 8.85 -15.53 -1.49
CA GLY A 227 9.37 -15.24 -0.15
C GLY A 227 9.62 -13.75 0.06
N LYS A 228 8.72 -12.88 -0.43
CA LYS A 228 8.90 -11.41 -0.40
C LYS A 228 7.70 -10.67 0.17
N ILE A 229 7.98 -9.56 0.84
CA ILE A 229 7.00 -8.56 1.22
C ILE A 229 7.16 -7.38 0.27
N ASN A 230 6.29 -7.31 -0.73
CA ASN A 230 6.33 -6.26 -1.73
C ASN A 230 5.54 -5.04 -1.26
N ILE A 231 5.92 -3.86 -1.77
CA ILE A 231 5.27 -2.59 -1.46
C ILE A 231 4.63 -2.03 -2.73
N ILE A 232 3.43 -1.45 -2.58
CA ILE A 232 2.75 -0.66 -3.61
C ILE A 232 2.29 0.68 -3.03
N ASP A 233 1.76 1.53 -3.92
CA ASP A 233 1.12 2.81 -3.60
C ASP A 233 2.02 3.78 -2.81
N LEU A 234 3.02 4.30 -3.53
CA LEU A 234 3.99 5.26 -3.00
C LEU A 234 3.54 6.71 -3.24
N GLU A 235 3.73 7.55 -2.23
CA GLU A 235 3.57 9.00 -2.35
C GLU A 235 4.93 9.67 -2.57
N LYS A 236 5.02 10.56 -3.58
CA LYS A 236 6.23 11.35 -3.79
C LYS A 236 6.27 12.49 -2.77
N THR A 237 7.36 12.60 -2.04
CA THR A 237 7.58 13.60 -0.99
C THR A 237 8.91 14.33 -1.21
N GLN A 238 9.27 15.24 -0.30
CA GLN A 238 10.58 15.90 -0.37
C GLN A 238 11.70 14.86 -0.15
N LYS A 239 12.73 14.88 -1.00
CA LYS A 239 13.88 13.99 -0.90
C LYS A 239 14.49 14.02 0.51
N GLY A 240 14.75 12.84 1.08
CA GLY A 240 15.29 12.68 2.44
C GLY A 240 14.23 12.62 3.55
N SER A 241 12.93 12.63 3.20
CA SER A 241 11.86 12.30 4.14
C SER A 241 11.96 10.82 4.49
N LYS A 242 12.42 10.50 5.70
CA LYS A 242 12.52 9.12 6.16
C LYS A 242 11.13 8.49 6.31
N ASN A 243 11.00 7.24 5.87
CA ASN A 243 9.83 6.44 6.20
C ASN A 243 9.81 6.12 7.70
N ASP A 244 8.62 6.15 8.30
CA ASP A 244 8.44 5.74 9.68
C ASP A 244 8.35 4.21 9.75
N LEU A 245 9.49 3.58 10.02
CA LEU A 245 9.62 2.12 10.06
C LEU A 245 8.82 1.48 11.20
N GLY A 246 8.47 2.24 12.24
CA GLY A 246 7.59 1.77 13.32
C GLY A 246 6.13 1.72 12.87
N ASN A 247 5.67 2.75 12.16
CA ASN A 247 4.33 2.74 11.57
C ASN A 247 4.20 1.67 10.47
N ALA A 248 5.27 1.40 9.73
CA ALA A 248 5.32 0.27 8.80
C ALA A 248 5.12 -1.09 9.49
N LEU A 249 5.74 -1.32 10.65
CA LEU A 249 5.49 -2.55 11.44
C LEU A 249 4.06 -2.62 11.99
N TRP A 250 3.52 -1.49 12.45
CA TRP A 250 2.11 -1.40 12.86
C TRP A 250 1.16 -1.84 11.73
N ALA A 251 1.44 -1.37 10.51
CA ALA A 251 0.68 -1.71 9.32
C ALA A 251 0.89 -3.18 8.91
N LEU A 252 2.14 -3.64 8.90
CA LEU A 252 2.51 -5.01 8.50
C LEU A 252 1.84 -6.05 9.40
N SER A 253 1.86 -5.82 10.72
CA SER A 253 1.18 -6.69 11.70
C SER A 253 -0.35 -6.54 11.67
N ASN A 254 -0.87 -5.50 11.02
CA ASN A 254 -2.28 -5.13 11.03
C ASN A 254 -2.89 -5.17 12.45
N ILE A 255 -2.12 -4.68 13.43
CA ILE A 255 -2.39 -4.83 14.87
C ILE A 255 -3.75 -4.25 15.29
N SER A 256 -4.23 -3.24 14.57
CA SER A 256 -5.55 -2.64 14.79
C SER A 256 -6.70 -3.62 14.55
N TYR A 257 -6.53 -4.63 13.70
CA TYR A 257 -7.52 -5.67 13.46
C TYR A 257 -7.46 -6.80 14.50
N LEU A 258 -6.33 -6.98 15.20
CA LEU A 258 -6.16 -8.07 16.18
C LEU A 258 -7.24 -8.03 17.28
N THR A 259 -7.63 -6.84 17.74
CA THR A 259 -8.69 -6.71 18.75
C THR A 259 -10.04 -7.22 18.24
N THR A 260 -10.40 -6.91 16.99
CA THR A 260 -11.61 -7.43 16.35
C THR A 260 -11.51 -8.93 16.13
N PHE A 261 -10.36 -9.42 15.69
CA PHE A 261 -10.11 -10.85 15.50
C PHE A 261 -10.31 -11.65 16.79
N MET A 262 -9.77 -11.16 17.91
CA MET A 262 -9.84 -11.80 19.22
C MET A 262 -11.14 -11.54 19.98
N SER A 263 -12.05 -10.73 19.44
CA SER A 263 -13.30 -10.40 20.11
C SER A 263 -14.18 -11.63 20.30
N LYS A 264 -14.66 -11.83 21.53
CA LYS A 264 -15.67 -12.85 21.88
C LYS A 264 -17.10 -12.31 21.86
N HIS A 265 -17.26 -11.02 21.54
CA HIS A 265 -18.53 -10.30 21.66
C HIS A 265 -19.22 -10.01 20.33
N ASP A 266 -18.61 -10.37 19.21
CA ASP A 266 -19.26 -10.30 17.90
C ASP A 266 -19.93 -11.63 17.52
N ASN A 267 -20.66 -11.62 16.40
CA ASN A 267 -21.44 -12.76 15.93
C ASN A 267 -20.59 -13.86 15.25
N SER A 268 -19.27 -13.72 15.24
CA SER A 268 -18.32 -14.56 14.49
C SER A 268 -17.03 -14.81 15.30
N PRO A 269 -17.11 -15.24 16.58
CA PRO A 269 -15.92 -15.38 17.41
C PRO A 269 -14.97 -16.46 16.86
N MET A 270 -13.67 -16.18 16.88
CA MET A 270 -12.65 -17.16 16.47
C MET A 270 -12.42 -18.21 17.57
N PRO A 271 -12.08 -19.45 17.21
CA PRO A 271 -11.62 -20.45 18.18
C PRO A 271 -10.43 -19.93 18.99
N GLU A 272 -10.31 -20.39 20.24
CA GLU A 272 -9.21 -19.98 21.14
C GLU A 272 -7.84 -20.37 20.58
N GLU A 273 -7.74 -21.54 19.95
CA GLU A 273 -6.51 -21.99 19.28
C GLU A 273 -6.07 -21.02 18.18
N GLU A 274 -6.99 -20.57 17.33
CA GLU A 274 -6.69 -19.61 16.27
C GLU A 274 -6.35 -18.23 16.83
N SER A 275 -7.01 -17.82 17.91
CA SER A 275 -6.71 -16.57 18.62
C SER A 275 -5.30 -16.58 19.20
N ASN A 276 -4.90 -17.68 19.84
CA ASN A 276 -3.56 -17.87 20.40
C ASN A 276 -2.52 -17.90 19.28
N LYS A 277 -2.80 -18.61 18.18
CA LYS A 277 -1.91 -18.68 17.02
C LYS A 277 -1.71 -17.31 16.38
N ALA A 278 -2.77 -16.51 16.24
CA ALA A 278 -2.65 -15.14 15.73
C ALA A 278 -1.81 -14.25 16.66
N PHE A 279 -1.98 -14.40 17.98
CA PHE A 279 -1.16 -13.69 18.96
C PHE A 279 0.33 -14.06 18.84
N GLU A 280 0.65 -15.36 18.75
CA GLU A 280 2.01 -15.86 18.56
C GLU A 280 2.61 -15.40 17.24
N ASN A 281 1.87 -15.51 16.13
CA ASN A 281 2.31 -15.04 14.83
C ASN A 281 2.59 -13.53 14.85
N THR A 282 1.76 -12.73 15.53
CA THR A 282 2.02 -11.29 15.70
C THR A 282 3.36 -11.04 16.40
N MET A 283 3.67 -11.78 17.46
CA MET A 283 4.97 -11.66 18.14
C MET A 283 6.13 -12.07 17.23
N THR A 284 5.98 -13.12 16.42
CA THR A 284 6.98 -13.55 15.44
C THR A 284 7.25 -12.46 14.39
N VAL A 285 6.19 -11.80 13.88
CA VAL A 285 6.33 -10.68 12.94
C VAL A 285 7.08 -9.51 13.59
N ILE A 286 6.72 -9.15 14.83
CA ILE A 286 7.41 -8.10 15.60
C ILE A 286 8.89 -8.44 15.79
N ASP A 287 9.22 -9.67 16.18
CA ASP A 287 10.60 -10.09 16.38
C ASP A 287 11.39 -10.03 15.07
N LYS A 288 10.90 -10.67 14.00
CA LYS A 288 11.60 -10.67 12.71
C LYS A 288 11.83 -9.27 12.15
N TYR A 289 10.82 -8.40 12.23
CA TYR A 289 10.98 -7.02 11.80
C TYR A 289 11.98 -6.25 12.68
N THR A 290 11.95 -6.45 14.00
CA THR A 290 12.92 -5.81 14.92
C THR A 290 14.35 -6.32 14.68
N GLN A 291 14.53 -7.61 14.39
CA GLN A 291 15.84 -8.12 13.95
C GLN A 291 16.28 -7.50 12.63
N ALA A 292 15.36 -7.31 11.67
CA ALA A 292 15.67 -6.65 10.40
C ALA A 292 16.11 -5.19 10.58
N MET A 293 15.45 -4.46 11.49
CA MET A 293 15.88 -3.11 11.90
C MET A 293 17.32 -3.14 12.42
N LYS A 294 17.62 -4.07 13.34
CA LYS A 294 18.95 -4.23 13.91
C LYS A 294 20.01 -4.59 12.85
N ASN A 295 19.69 -5.53 11.96
CA ASN A 295 20.58 -5.99 10.90
C ASN A 295 20.93 -4.86 9.91
N ASN A 296 19.96 -3.99 9.62
CA ASN A 296 20.14 -2.85 8.73
C ASN A 296 20.69 -1.60 9.45
N GLY A 297 20.85 -1.63 10.78
CA GLY A 297 21.26 -0.45 11.56
C GLY A 297 20.21 0.66 11.58
N GLU A 298 18.95 0.31 11.31
CA GLU A 298 17.82 1.22 11.30
C GLU A 298 17.21 1.37 12.69
N LYS A 299 16.50 2.49 12.90
CA LYS A 299 15.88 2.82 14.19
C LYS A 299 14.42 3.22 14.04
N TYR A 300 13.61 2.82 15.01
CA TYR A 300 12.24 3.30 15.15
C TYR A 300 12.23 4.79 15.50
N SER A 301 11.29 5.52 14.91
CA SER A 301 11.01 6.90 15.30
C SER A 301 10.33 6.93 16.68
N PRO A 302 10.77 7.78 17.62
CA PRO A 302 10.12 7.92 18.93
C PRO A 302 8.75 8.60 18.85
N ASP A 303 8.45 9.27 17.73
CA ASP A 303 7.28 10.11 17.51
C ASP A 303 6.21 9.46 16.61
N GLY A 304 6.41 8.20 16.19
CA GLY A 304 5.46 7.47 15.36
C GLY A 304 4.16 7.20 16.11
N TYR A 305 3.07 7.89 15.73
CA TYR A 305 1.77 7.77 16.42
C TYR A 305 1.22 6.33 16.37
N GLU A 306 1.29 5.68 15.21
CA GLU A 306 0.79 4.31 15.08
C GLU A 306 1.75 3.30 15.72
N PHE A 307 3.05 3.56 15.65
CA PHE A 307 4.02 2.78 16.40
C PHE A 307 3.77 2.87 17.92
N PHE A 308 3.34 4.03 18.44
CA PHE A 308 2.93 4.14 19.84
C PHE A 308 1.72 3.24 20.17
N GLN A 309 0.76 3.08 19.25
CA GLN A 309 -0.34 2.12 19.43
C GLN A 309 0.18 0.68 19.50
N LEU A 310 1.10 0.31 18.61
CA LEU A 310 1.76 -1.00 18.65
C LEU A 310 2.52 -1.20 19.97
N MET A 311 3.24 -0.19 20.45
CA MET A 311 3.96 -0.23 21.73
C MET A 311 3.04 -0.46 22.93
N ASN A 312 1.79 -0.01 22.87
CA ASN A 312 0.78 -0.26 23.91
C ASN A 312 0.02 -1.58 23.71
N SER A 313 0.24 -2.30 22.63
CA SER A 313 -0.43 -3.57 22.35
C SER A 313 0.05 -4.70 23.28
N LEU A 314 -0.82 -5.69 23.49
CA LEU A 314 -0.48 -6.88 24.27
C LEU A 314 0.67 -7.71 23.63
N PRO A 315 0.69 -7.98 22.31
CA PRO A 315 1.81 -8.68 21.68
C PRO A 315 3.17 -8.00 21.92
N MET A 316 3.25 -6.68 21.78
CA MET A 316 4.49 -5.94 22.04
C MET A 316 4.90 -6.01 23.52
N SER A 317 3.92 -6.07 24.42
CA SER A 317 4.15 -6.22 25.86
C SER A 317 4.73 -7.58 26.23
N PHE A 318 4.27 -8.64 25.56
CA PHE A 318 4.81 -9.99 25.71
C PHE A 318 6.20 -10.11 25.07
N TYR A 319 6.37 -9.58 23.85
CA TYR A 319 7.66 -9.55 23.17
C TYR A 319 8.75 -8.90 24.02
N LEU A 320 8.48 -7.67 24.49
CA LEU A 320 9.42 -6.93 25.33
C LEU A 320 9.36 -7.33 26.80
N ARG A 321 8.47 -8.22 27.24
CA ARG A 321 8.29 -8.62 28.64
C ARG A 321 8.13 -7.41 29.58
N SER A 322 7.28 -6.46 29.23
CA SER A 322 6.93 -5.33 30.08
C SER A 322 5.57 -4.76 29.68
N MET A 323 4.82 -4.26 30.67
CA MET A 323 3.59 -3.48 30.43
C MET A 323 3.86 -1.97 30.43
N ASN A 324 5.01 -1.53 30.95
CA ASN A 324 5.36 -0.13 31.09
C ASN A 324 5.98 0.40 29.78
N ILE A 325 5.47 1.53 29.27
CA ILE A 325 5.90 2.10 27.99
C ILE A 325 7.36 2.57 27.99
N GLU A 326 7.84 3.14 29.10
CA GLU A 326 9.23 3.61 29.24
C GLU A 326 10.21 2.44 29.30
N GLU A 327 9.86 1.36 30.02
CA GLU A 327 10.67 0.14 30.02
C GLU A 327 10.73 -0.52 28.63
N LYS A 328 9.63 -0.50 27.87
CA LYS A 328 9.61 -0.98 26.49
C LYS A 328 10.54 -0.14 25.61
N ARG A 329 10.47 1.18 25.71
CA ARG A 329 11.38 2.11 25.00
C ARG A 329 12.83 1.81 25.34
N GLN A 330 13.17 1.71 26.63
CA GLN A 330 14.52 1.38 27.07
C GLN A 330 15.00 0.04 26.51
N LYS A 331 14.16 -0.99 26.45
CA LYS A 331 14.52 -2.28 25.86
C LYS A 331 14.82 -2.17 24.36
N LEU A 332 14.07 -1.36 23.62
CA LEU A 332 14.35 -1.10 22.20
C LEU A 332 15.66 -0.31 22.00
N VAL A 333 15.97 0.62 22.92
CA VAL A 333 17.26 1.32 22.96
C VAL A 333 18.39 0.33 23.25
N ASP A 334 18.24 -0.55 24.24
CA ASP A 334 19.20 -1.59 24.60
C ASP A 334 19.43 -2.59 23.44
N MET A 335 18.41 -2.81 22.61
CA MET A 335 18.48 -3.62 21.38
C MET A 335 19.17 -2.88 20.22
N GLY A 336 19.36 -1.56 20.33
CA GLY A 336 19.97 -0.71 19.29
C GLY A 336 19.02 -0.29 18.18
N VAL A 337 17.71 -0.45 18.34
CA VAL A 337 16.68 -0.17 17.33
C VAL A 337 15.83 1.05 17.66
N MET A 338 16.23 1.84 18.66
CA MET A 338 15.64 3.13 19.04
C MET A 338 16.77 4.04 19.57
N ASP A 339 16.59 5.36 19.48
CA ASP A 339 17.50 6.38 20.04
C ASP A 339 17.27 6.64 21.53
#